data_AF-A0A845WU42-F1
#
_entry.id   AF-A0A845WU42-F1
#
_cell.length_a   1.000
_cell.length_b   1.000
_cell.length_c   1.000
_cell.angle_alpha   90.00
_cell.angle_beta   90.00
_cell.angle_gamma   90.00
#
_symmetry.space_group_name_H-M   'P 1'
#
loop_
_entity.id
_entity.type
_entity.pdbx_description
1 polymer ?
#
loop_
_entity_poly.entity_id
_entity_poly.type
_entity_poly.pdbx_seq_one_letter_code
_entity_poly.pdbx_strand_id
1 'polypeptide(L)'
;MLLHLQINHETKYLFLIIPKNRRISFLIFPIPYSLFPIPYSLFPIPFFNLYQSRRFYTMDVLIIQSFAFAPYLGTAGEIAINAAVAGKKTGFCFIYVDNPDDVRLIPKSGSQKLAGVSWKHKVYKLQSILNNYGVSILPDEFLSEKTQLTIQDYAQKAPHSLSEVRAYKYNDAALGLSTVSSLISRTLSWDPDPDEHYPLIQGYLRSAAMVYEKARALILKYNPQKIIAFSGRYACVKGIFEAAKHLGVEFQYYDRGATYERYELCQKSPYDYAYMREQLQIYWQQAGMDREELGHSYYQRKRQGEGIGWTSFTSEQQQGLVPERTGNHRQIVYYSSSDDEWAALGDFVKHPIFKNQREAVKSLLTWVSNRMDCYLTIRVHPHLKKKSLESRNWWKSLTGKNVQVIPPDSKVDSYALMDWADVVVTYGSTTGVEAAYWGKPSVLLGDSAYSGLGCVYEPRSEAEVYQLLENDTIAPLPQEACLPFGYYSLRKGITYKYYNPHSLFSGDFLGEPLSPATTLYRSNLIKSIETPTAG
;
A
#
# COMPACT_ATOMS: atom_id res chain seq x y z
N MET A 1 -11.90 -54.06 25.36
CA MET A 1 -12.31 -55.47 25.24
C MET A 1 -11.44 -56.10 24.15
N LEU A 2 -10.73 -57.19 24.48
CA LEU A 2 -9.60 -57.73 23.73
C LEU A 2 -9.88 -58.02 22.23
N LEU A 3 -8.95 -57.65 21.35
CA LEU A 3 -8.90 -58.14 19.96
C LEU A 3 -8.40 -59.59 19.96
N HIS A 4 -9.15 -60.50 19.35
CA HIS A 4 -8.67 -61.84 18.99
C HIS A 4 -8.30 -61.85 17.51
N LEU A 5 -7.04 -62.15 17.20
CA LEU A 5 -6.56 -62.51 15.87
C LEU A 5 -6.54 -64.04 15.80
N GLN A 6 -7.30 -64.62 14.87
CA GLN A 6 -7.22 -66.04 14.58
C GLN A 6 -6.71 -66.20 13.14
N ILE A 7 -5.53 -66.79 12.98
CA ILE A 7 -4.89 -67.07 11.70
C ILE A 7 -5.34 -68.47 11.28
N ASN A 8 -5.93 -68.61 10.10
CA ASN A 8 -6.21 -69.90 9.50
C ASN A 8 -5.21 -70.16 8.36
N HIS A 9 -4.55 -71.31 8.37
CA HIS A 9 -3.27 -71.52 7.67
C HIS A 9 -3.38 -71.92 6.19
N GLU A 10 -4.55 -71.87 5.55
CA GLU A 10 -4.69 -72.33 4.15
C GLU A 10 -5.37 -71.34 3.19
N THR A 11 -5.60 -70.08 3.57
CA THR A 11 -6.03 -69.04 2.63
C THR A 11 -5.66 -67.66 3.15
N LYS A 12 -4.81 -66.92 2.43
CA LYS A 12 -4.39 -65.56 2.82
C LYS A 12 -5.52 -64.53 2.60
N TYR A 13 -6.45 -64.41 3.54
CA TYR A 13 -7.37 -63.28 3.64
C TYR A 13 -7.53 -62.82 5.09
N LEU A 14 -7.52 -61.50 5.31
CA LEU A 14 -7.78 -60.87 6.61
C LEU A 14 -9.20 -60.27 6.57
N PHE A 15 -10.10 -60.73 7.43
CA PHE A 15 -11.45 -60.16 7.55
C PHE A 15 -11.54 -59.22 8.76
N LEU A 16 -12.06 -58.02 8.53
CA LEU A 16 -12.37 -57.02 9.56
C LEU A 16 -13.88 -56.81 9.55
N ILE A 17 -14.59 -57.27 10.59
CA ILE A 17 -16.04 -57.16 10.72
C ILE A 17 -16.36 -55.84 11.44
N ILE A 18 -17.03 -54.90 10.77
CA ILE A 18 -17.56 -53.65 11.36
C ILE A 18 -19.08 -53.60 11.15
N PRO A 19 -19.90 -53.17 12.13
CA PRO A 19 -21.35 -53.10 11.98
C PRO A 19 -21.81 -52.00 11.00
N LYS A 20 -22.88 -52.31 10.25
CA LYS A 20 -23.65 -51.50 9.29
C LYS A 20 -23.58 -49.97 9.44
N ASN A 21 -22.93 -49.28 8.48
CA ASN A 21 -23.56 -48.31 7.56
C ASN A 21 -22.48 -47.55 6.75
N ARG A 22 -22.31 -47.95 5.49
CA ARG A 22 -21.80 -47.23 4.30
C ARG A 22 -21.01 -48.22 3.43
N ARG A 23 -21.54 -48.53 2.24
CA ARG A 23 -20.89 -49.39 1.24
C ARG A 23 -19.65 -48.65 0.70
N ILE A 24 -18.48 -49.24 0.87
CA ILE A 24 -17.29 -48.92 0.08
C ILE A 24 -17.05 -50.13 -0.81
N SER A 25 -17.19 -49.95 -2.12
CA SER A 25 -16.86 -50.98 -3.11
C SER A 25 -15.37 -50.92 -3.42
N PHE A 26 -14.66 -52.05 -3.30
CA PHE A 26 -13.33 -52.22 -3.89
C PHE A 26 -13.43 -53.17 -5.08
N LEU A 27 -12.87 -52.77 -6.23
CA LEU A 27 -12.59 -53.69 -7.34
C LEU A 27 -11.13 -54.16 -7.22
N ILE A 28 -10.91 -55.47 -7.17
CA ILE A 28 -9.60 -56.09 -7.27
C ILE A 28 -9.55 -56.82 -8.62
N PHE A 29 -8.62 -56.46 -9.49
CA PHE A 29 -8.35 -57.20 -10.72
C PHE A 29 -7.31 -58.32 -10.47
N PRO A 30 -7.49 -59.53 -11.01
CA PRO A 30 -6.46 -60.56 -10.97
C PRO A 30 -5.40 -60.27 -12.04
N ILE A 31 -4.11 -60.33 -11.66
CA ILE A 31 -2.99 -60.38 -12.60
C ILE A 31 -2.65 -61.86 -12.80
N PRO A 32 -2.75 -62.43 -14.02
CA PRO A 32 -2.17 -63.73 -14.29
C PRO A 32 -0.68 -63.59 -14.65
N TYR A 33 0.12 -64.46 -14.05
CA TYR A 33 1.52 -64.69 -14.40
C TYR A 33 1.68 -65.06 -15.87
N SER A 34 2.64 -64.46 -16.58
CA SER A 34 3.23 -65.05 -17.79
C SER A 34 4.75 -64.91 -17.78
N LEU A 35 5.41 -66.05 -18.01
CA LEU A 35 6.85 -66.24 -18.18
C LEU A 35 7.32 -65.70 -19.54
N PHE A 36 8.54 -65.15 -19.56
CA PHE A 36 9.43 -64.72 -20.67
C PHE A 36 9.64 -63.21 -20.91
N PRO A 37 10.89 -62.76 -21.21
CA PRO A 37 11.28 -61.36 -21.19
C PRO A 37 11.27 -60.74 -22.60
N ILE A 38 10.75 -59.52 -22.74
CA ILE A 38 10.85 -58.70 -23.96
C ILE A 38 11.18 -57.25 -23.53
N PRO A 39 12.06 -56.52 -24.26
CA PRO A 39 12.88 -55.46 -23.70
C PRO A 39 12.15 -54.11 -23.58
N TYR A 40 12.68 -53.28 -22.68
CA TYR A 40 12.26 -51.91 -22.41
C TYR A 40 12.08 -51.07 -23.69
N SER A 41 10.89 -50.49 -23.83
CA SER A 41 10.70 -49.27 -24.63
C SER A 41 9.96 -48.23 -23.77
N LEU A 42 10.63 -47.10 -23.55
CA LEU A 42 10.11 -45.93 -22.86
C LEU A 42 9.19 -45.18 -23.82
N PHE A 43 7.88 -45.28 -23.62
CA PHE A 43 6.93 -44.29 -24.13
C PHE A 43 6.30 -43.55 -22.96
N PRO A 44 6.22 -42.20 -22.98
CA PRO A 44 5.59 -41.44 -21.93
C PRO A 44 4.07 -41.67 -21.99
N ILE A 45 3.54 -42.33 -20.97
CA ILE A 45 2.09 -42.36 -20.72
C ILE A 45 1.73 -40.99 -20.13
N PRO A 46 0.80 -40.22 -20.73
CA PRO A 46 0.34 -38.98 -20.13
C PRO A 46 -0.41 -39.33 -18.83
N PHE A 47 0.09 -38.83 -17.70
CA PHE A 47 -0.60 -38.87 -16.41
C PHE A 47 -1.89 -38.03 -16.51
N PHE A 48 -2.98 -38.63 -16.99
CA PHE A 48 -4.31 -38.07 -16.91
C PHE A 48 -5.11 -38.74 -15.79
N ASN A 49 -5.50 -37.90 -14.82
CA ASN A 49 -6.69 -38.00 -13.98
C ASN A 49 -6.93 -39.25 -13.13
N LEU A 50 -6.41 -39.17 -11.89
CA LEU A 50 -7.09 -39.69 -10.70
C LEU A 50 -7.15 -38.62 -9.59
N TYR A 51 -7.52 -37.39 -9.95
CA TYR A 51 -8.09 -36.47 -8.96
C TYR A 51 -9.58 -36.78 -8.85
N GLN A 52 -9.96 -37.47 -7.78
CA GLN A 52 -11.34 -37.59 -7.35
C GLN A 52 -12.03 -36.23 -7.43
N SER A 53 -13.24 -36.22 -7.97
CA SER A 53 -14.15 -35.09 -8.07
C SER A 53 -14.41 -34.44 -6.72
N ARG A 54 -13.50 -33.59 -6.25
CA ARG A 54 -13.83 -32.56 -5.27
C ARG A 54 -14.68 -31.55 -6.03
N ARG A 55 -15.94 -31.37 -5.63
CA ARG A 55 -16.71 -30.20 -6.03
C ARG A 55 -15.91 -28.98 -5.58
N PHE A 56 -15.14 -28.38 -6.49
CA PHE A 56 -14.54 -27.09 -6.25
C PHE A 56 -15.71 -26.11 -6.06
N TYR A 57 -15.81 -25.52 -4.87
CA TYR A 57 -16.74 -24.43 -4.62
C TYR A 57 -16.22 -23.24 -5.41
N THR A 58 -16.63 -23.09 -6.66
CA THR A 58 -16.18 -21.98 -7.50
C THR A 58 -16.79 -20.67 -7.02
N MET A 59 -15.94 -19.65 -6.92
CA MET A 59 -16.32 -18.28 -6.55
C MET A 59 -16.00 -17.33 -7.69
N ASP A 60 -16.83 -16.30 -7.85
CA ASP A 60 -16.55 -15.24 -8.80
C ASP A 60 -15.53 -14.26 -8.21
N VAL A 61 -15.70 -13.91 -6.93
CA VAL A 61 -14.85 -12.96 -6.21
C VAL A 61 -14.53 -13.49 -4.82
N LEU A 62 -13.27 -13.44 -4.43
CA LEU A 62 -12.83 -13.68 -3.06
C LEU A 62 -12.10 -12.46 -2.53
N ILE A 63 -12.66 -11.85 -1.48
CA ILE A 63 -12.04 -10.75 -0.74
C ILE A 63 -11.21 -11.36 0.37
N ILE A 64 -9.90 -11.06 0.40
CA ILE A 64 -8.99 -11.50 1.45
C ILE A 64 -8.47 -10.28 2.21
N GLN A 65 -8.62 -10.30 3.53
CA GLN A 65 -8.19 -9.24 4.42
C GLN A 65 -7.25 -9.76 5.52
N SER A 66 -6.27 -8.97 5.90
CA SER A 66 -5.37 -9.22 7.04
C SER A 66 -5.27 -8.04 8.01
N PHE A 67 -5.94 -6.92 7.71
CA PHE A 67 -6.06 -5.73 8.55
C PHE A 67 -7.47 -5.58 9.16
N ALA A 68 -7.54 -5.46 10.48
CA ALA A 68 -8.82 -5.44 11.23
C ALA A 68 -9.34 -4.03 11.57
N PHE A 69 -8.82 -2.97 10.96
CA PHE A 69 -9.15 -1.59 11.33
C PHE A 69 -9.71 -0.77 10.17
N ALA A 70 -10.40 0.31 10.55
CA ALA A 70 -11.00 1.27 9.63
C ALA A 70 -9.92 2.15 8.96
N PRO A 71 -10.13 2.57 7.70
CA PRO A 71 -11.30 2.25 6.87
C PRO A 71 -11.21 0.87 6.20
N TYR A 72 -10.03 0.26 6.17
CA TYR A 72 -9.72 -0.91 5.31
C TYR A 72 -10.64 -2.11 5.51
N LEU A 73 -10.99 -2.45 6.75
CA LEU A 73 -11.93 -3.54 7.03
C LEU A 73 -13.35 -3.21 6.55
N GLY A 74 -13.79 -1.96 6.74
CA GLY A 74 -15.09 -1.47 6.27
C GLY A 74 -15.17 -1.43 4.74
N THR A 75 -14.11 -0.97 4.08
CA THR A 75 -13.99 -0.99 2.61
C THR A 75 -14.02 -2.41 2.05
N ALA A 76 -13.36 -3.37 2.70
CA ALA A 76 -13.44 -4.77 2.29
C ALA A 76 -14.88 -5.30 2.37
N GLY A 77 -15.59 -4.93 3.44
CA GLY A 77 -17.01 -5.28 3.61
C GLY A 77 -17.91 -4.63 2.55
N GLU A 78 -17.69 -3.35 2.26
CA GLU A 78 -18.40 -2.61 1.20
C GLU A 78 -18.27 -3.32 -0.15
N ILE A 79 -17.04 -3.69 -0.53
CA ILE A 79 -16.76 -4.37 -1.78
C ILE A 79 -17.44 -5.75 -1.82
N ALA A 80 -17.38 -6.50 -0.71
CA ALA A 80 -18.00 -7.81 -0.61
C ALA A 80 -19.53 -7.75 -0.78
N ILE A 81 -20.21 -6.81 -0.12
CA ILE A 81 -21.67 -6.63 -0.26
C ILE A 81 -22.01 -6.20 -1.69
N ASN A 82 -21.33 -5.19 -2.25
CA ASN A 82 -21.61 -4.73 -3.61
C ASN A 82 -21.47 -5.86 -4.64
N ALA A 83 -20.46 -6.73 -4.52
CA ALA A 83 -20.30 -7.89 -5.39
C ALA A 83 -21.43 -8.91 -5.22
N ALA A 84 -21.80 -9.25 -3.99
CA ALA A 84 -22.87 -10.21 -3.71
C ALA A 84 -24.25 -9.71 -4.19
N VAL A 85 -24.57 -8.43 -3.96
CA VAL A 85 -25.81 -7.78 -4.42
C VAL A 85 -25.86 -7.71 -5.95
N ALA A 86 -24.71 -7.59 -6.62
CA ALA A 86 -24.60 -7.69 -8.08
C ALA A 86 -24.71 -9.15 -8.61
N GLY A 87 -25.06 -10.12 -7.76
CA GLY A 87 -25.28 -11.52 -8.14
C GLY A 87 -24.01 -12.36 -8.26
N LYS A 88 -22.86 -11.86 -7.81
CA LYS A 88 -21.59 -12.60 -7.83
C LYS A 88 -21.51 -13.57 -6.64
N LYS A 89 -21.07 -14.80 -6.88
CA LYS A 89 -20.68 -15.75 -5.82
C LYS A 89 -19.46 -15.20 -5.09
N THR A 90 -19.70 -14.57 -3.96
CA THR A 90 -18.70 -13.77 -3.26
C THR A 90 -18.27 -14.46 -1.97
N GLY A 91 -16.96 -14.63 -1.81
CA GLY A 91 -16.33 -15.10 -0.58
C GLY A 91 -15.63 -13.98 0.17
N PHE A 92 -15.58 -14.09 1.49
CA PHE A 92 -14.76 -13.22 2.34
C PHE A 92 -13.95 -14.06 3.33
N CYS A 93 -12.64 -13.83 3.38
CA CYS A 93 -11.75 -14.45 4.37
C CYS A 93 -10.93 -13.38 5.09
N PHE A 94 -10.89 -13.49 6.42
CA PHE A 94 -9.93 -12.75 7.24
C PHE A 94 -8.82 -13.70 7.66
N ILE A 95 -7.57 -13.41 7.26
CA ILE A 95 -6.40 -14.21 7.62
C ILE A 95 -5.83 -13.73 8.95
N TYR A 96 -5.81 -14.62 9.94
CA TYR A 96 -5.27 -14.33 11.26
C TYR A 96 -3.76 -14.62 11.27
N VAL A 97 -2.96 -13.55 11.33
CA VAL A 97 -1.50 -13.61 11.50
C VAL A 97 -1.05 -12.53 12.49
N ASP A 98 0.13 -12.72 13.08
CA ASP A 98 0.80 -11.70 13.88
C ASP A 98 1.47 -10.68 12.95
N ASN A 99 0.66 -9.73 12.48
CA ASN A 99 1.11 -8.67 11.59
C ASN A 99 1.75 -7.54 12.44
N PRO A 100 3.03 -7.20 12.23
CA PRO A 100 3.68 -6.11 12.97
C PRO A 100 3.08 -4.71 12.69
N ASP A 101 2.44 -4.51 11.54
CA ASP A 101 1.70 -3.28 11.23
C ASP A 101 0.34 -3.21 11.93
N ASP A 102 -0.06 -4.28 12.59
CA ASP A 102 -1.30 -4.27 13.33
C ASP A 102 -1.15 -3.52 14.65
N VAL A 103 -2.06 -2.58 14.84
CA VAL A 103 -2.21 -1.74 16.02
C VAL A 103 -2.41 -2.53 17.32
N ARG A 104 -2.65 -3.85 17.22
CA ARG A 104 -2.55 -4.84 18.30
C ARG A 104 -1.26 -4.76 19.12
N LEU A 105 -0.13 -4.39 18.50
CA LEU A 105 1.20 -4.43 19.12
C LEU A 105 1.68 -3.07 19.66
N ILE A 106 0.82 -2.06 19.63
CA ILE A 106 1.07 -0.77 20.29
C ILE A 106 0.71 -0.94 21.77
N PRO A 107 1.61 -0.60 22.72
CA PRO A 107 1.35 -0.74 24.15
C PRO A 107 0.06 -0.02 24.57
N LYS A 108 -0.90 -0.77 25.13
CA LYS A 108 -2.15 -0.23 25.66
C LYS A 108 -1.96 0.18 27.11
N SER A 109 -2.40 1.39 27.48
CA SER A 109 -2.51 1.77 28.90
C SER A 109 -3.58 0.92 29.60
N GLY A 110 -3.52 0.81 30.93
CA GLY A 110 -4.40 -0.08 31.72
C GLY A 110 -5.91 0.14 31.47
N SER A 111 -6.35 1.39 31.31
CA SER A 111 -7.74 1.75 31.00
C SER A 111 -8.17 1.36 29.56
N GLN A 112 -7.24 1.28 28.61
CA GLN A 112 -7.51 0.90 27.21
C GLN A 112 -7.75 -0.61 27.04
N LYS A 113 -7.31 -1.44 27.99
CA LYS A 113 -7.59 -2.88 28.01
C LYS A 113 -9.04 -3.18 28.42
N LEU A 114 -9.67 -2.29 29.19
CA LEU A 114 -11.02 -2.46 29.74
C LEU A 114 -12.14 -1.90 28.85
N ALA A 115 -11.84 -0.89 28.02
CA ALA A 115 -12.85 -0.19 27.19
C ALA A 115 -12.86 -0.57 25.70
N GLY A 116 -11.94 -1.44 25.24
CA GLY A 116 -11.79 -1.75 23.81
C GLY A 116 -12.54 -3.02 23.38
N VAL A 117 -13.42 -2.91 22.38
CA VAL A 117 -13.97 -4.08 21.68
C VAL A 117 -12.82 -4.85 21.02
N SER A 118 -12.74 -6.16 21.29
CA SER A 118 -11.75 -7.05 20.67
C SER A 118 -11.80 -6.95 19.15
N TRP A 119 -10.66 -6.80 18.49
CA TRP A 119 -10.61 -6.76 17.02
C TRP A 119 -11.17 -8.05 16.40
N LYS A 120 -11.02 -9.20 17.07
CA LYS A 120 -11.65 -10.47 16.65
C LYS A 120 -13.18 -10.34 16.66
N HIS A 121 -13.72 -9.66 17.68
CA HIS A 121 -15.14 -9.39 17.76
C HIS A 121 -15.59 -8.47 16.61
N LYS A 122 -14.80 -7.46 16.24
CA LYS A 122 -15.10 -6.60 15.09
C LYS A 122 -15.13 -7.37 13.77
N VAL A 123 -14.11 -8.19 13.53
CA VAL A 123 -14.05 -9.05 12.34
C VAL A 123 -15.25 -9.99 12.32
N TYR A 124 -15.56 -10.64 13.45
CA TYR A 124 -16.73 -11.51 13.59
C TYR A 124 -18.05 -10.77 13.30
N LYS A 125 -18.24 -9.57 13.85
CA LYS A 125 -19.43 -8.75 13.62
C LYS A 125 -19.59 -8.38 12.15
N LEU A 126 -18.51 -7.95 11.51
CA LEU A 126 -18.51 -7.68 10.08
C LEU A 126 -18.83 -8.95 9.28
N GLN A 127 -18.19 -10.08 9.57
CA GLN A 127 -18.48 -11.37 8.92
C GLN A 127 -19.95 -11.79 9.09
N SER A 128 -20.54 -11.57 10.27
CA SER A 128 -21.96 -11.83 10.51
C SER A 128 -22.85 -10.95 9.64
N ILE A 129 -22.53 -9.66 9.49
CA ILE A 129 -23.26 -8.75 8.59
C ILE A 129 -23.11 -9.24 7.14
N LEU A 130 -21.89 -9.51 6.69
CA LEU A 130 -21.62 -9.97 5.33
C LEU A 130 -22.40 -11.24 4.97
N ASN A 131 -22.49 -12.19 5.90
CA ASN A 131 -23.28 -13.41 5.72
C ASN A 131 -24.77 -13.12 5.47
N ASN A 132 -25.33 -12.11 6.15
CA ASN A 132 -26.72 -11.69 5.93
C ASN A 132 -26.96 -11.07 4.54
N TYR A 133 -25.90 -10.61 3.87
CA TYR A 133 -25.93 -10.10 2.50
C TYR A 133 -25.51 -11.14 1.46
N GLY A 134 -25.48 -12.43 1.83
CA GLY A 134 -25.18 -13.52 0.89
C GLY A 134 -23.69 -13.72 0.58
N VAL A 135 -22.79 -13.09 1.35
CA VAL A 135 -21.35 -13.33 1.24
C VAL A 135 -20.96 -14.59 2.00
N SER A 136 -20.26 -15.51 1.34
CA SER A 136 -19.77 -16.75 1.97
C SER A 136 -18.54 -16.46 2.85
N ILE A 137 -18.68 -16.64 4.17
CA ILE A 137 -17.56 -16.45 5.11
C ILE A 137 -16.69 -17.69 5.13
N LEU A 138 -15.43 -17.53 4.74
CA LEU A 138 -14.46 -18.63 4.65
C LEU A 138 -13.56 -18.67 5.88
N PRO A 139 -13.26 -19.88 6.39
CA PRO A 139 -12.35 -20.03 7.51
C PRO A 139 -10.93 -19.64 7.12
N ASP A 140 -10.16 -19.18 8.09
CA ASP A 140 -8.71 -19.06 7.97
C ASP A 140 -8.07 -20.46 7.89
N GLU A 141 -7.19 -20.69 6.92
CA GLU A 141 -6.60 -22.01 6.68
C GLU A 141 -5.49 -22.32 7.69
N PHE A 142 -5.45 -23.56 8.17
CA PHE A 142 -4.39 -24.03 9.04
C PHE A 142 -3.19 -24.51 8.22
N LEU A 143 -2.00 -24.01 8.53
CA LEU A 143 -0.76 -24.42 7.86
C LEU A 143 -0.15 -25.63 8.56
N SER A 144 0.35 -26.60 7.78
CA SER A 144 1.06 -27.75 8.33
C SER A 144 2.29 -27.32 9.15
N GLU A 145 2.68 -28.12 10.15
CA GLU A 145 3.89 -27.85 10.95
C GLU A 145 5.14 -27.72 10.06
N LYS A 146 5.27 -28.57 9.04
CA LYS A 146 6.33 -28.48 8.03
C LYS A 146 6.36 -27.09 7.36
N THR A 147 5.21 -26.61 6.90
CA THR A 147 5.11 -25.28 6.27
C THR A 147 5.49 -24.18 7.25
N GLN A 148 5.03 -24.26 8.51
CA GLN A 148 5.36 -23.28 9.55
C GLN A 148 6.87 -23.25 9.84
N LEU A 149 7.53 -24.40 9.89
CA LEU A 149 8.98 -24.50 10.05
C LEU A 149 9.74 -23.91 8.85
N THR A 150 9.28 -24.16 7.62
CA THR A 150 9.87 -23.54 6.42
C THR A 150 9.74 -22.02 6.44
N ILE A 151 8.58 -21.49 6.86
CA ILE A 151 8.39 -20.04 7.01
C ILE A 151 9.33 -19.48 8.08
N GLN A 152 9.47 -20.19 9.21
CA GLN A 152 10.33 -19.76 10.31
C GLN A 152 11.80 -19.72 9.88
N ASP A 153 12.28 -20.75 9.18
CA ASP A 153 13.63 -20.80 8.62
C ASP A 153 13.89 -19.68 7.61
N TYR A 154 12.93 -19.43 6.70
CA TYR A 154 12.98 -18.30 5.76
C TYR A 154 13.13 -16.96 6.49
N ALA A 155 12.26 -16.69 7.47
CA ALA A 155 12.32 -15.44 8.23
C ALA A 155 13.63 -15.32 9.03
N GLN A 156 14.14 -16.42 9.60
CA GLN A 156 15.38 -16.42 10.38
C GLN A 156 16.63 -16.13 9.56
N LYS A 157 16.60 -16.46 8.26
CA LYS A 157 17.69 -16.22 7.30
C LYS A 157 17.55 -14.88 6.58
N ALA A 158 16.80 -13.93 7.16
CA ALA A 158 16.67 -12.59 6.61
C ALA A 158 18.06 -11.95 6.40
N PRO A 159 18.30 -11.28 5.26
CA PRO A 159 19.56 -10.56 5.04
C PRO A 159 19.72 -9.37 6.00
N HIS A 160 20.96 -8.90 6.13
CA HIS A 160 21.35 -7.77 7.00
C HIS A 160 21.50 -6.44 6.23
N SER A 161 21.32 -6.45 4.91
CA SER A 161 21.32 -5.24 4.07
C SER A 161 19.91 -4.92 3.58
N LEU A 162 19.54 -3.63 3.59
CA LEU A 162 18.20 -3.20 3.18
C LEU A 162 17.94 -3.53 1.70
N SER A 163 18.96 -3.44 0.84
CA SER A 163 18.86 -3.82 -0.57
C SER A 163 18.66 -5.32 -0.75
N GLU A 164 19.32 -6.14 0.08
CA GLU A 164 19.17 -7.59 0.04
C GLU A 164 17.82 -8.02 0.61
N VAL A 165 17.36 -7.42 1.71
CA VAL A 165 16.00 -7.63 2.26
C VAL A 165 14.97 -7.27 1.19
N ARG A 166 15.14 -6.16 0.47
CA ARG A 166 14.24 -5.76 -0.63
C ARG A 166 14.14 -6.83 -1.72
N ALA A 167 15.26 -7.47 -2.06
CA ALA A 167 15.33 -8.52 -3.07
C ALA A 167 14.94 -9.92 -2.54
N TYR A 168 14.76 -10.09 -1.23
CA TYR A 168 14.57 -11.38 -0.59
C TYR A 168 13.20 -12.00 -0.90
N LYS A 169 13.19 -13.27 -1.29
CA LYS A 169 11.98 -13.96 -1.79
C LYS A 169 11.67 -15.24 -1.03
N TYR A 170 10.39 -15.56 -0.91
CA TYR A 170 9.89 -16.83 -0.36
C TYR A 170 9.21 -17.64 -1.47
N ASN A 171 9.77 -18.79 -1.88
CA ASN A 171 9.22 -19.57 -3.00
C ASN A 171 8.91 -18.70 -4.23
N ASP A 172 9.89 -17.90 -4.66
CA ASP A 172 9.82 -16.87 -5.72
C ASP A 172 8.90 -15.66 -5.46
N ALA A 173 8.15 -15.65 -4.35
CA ALA A 173 7.27 -14.54 -4.00
C ALA A 173 8.13 -13.37 -3.50
N ALA A 174 7.95 -12.19 -4.10
CA ALA A 174 8.72 -10.98 -3.80
C ALA A 174 8.25 -10.29 -2.51
N LEU A 175 8.30 -11.02 -1.38
CA LEU A 175 7.82 -10.55 -0.08
C LEU A 175 8.75 -9.51 0.55
N GLY A 176 10.05 -9.58 0.27
CA GLY A 176 11.06 -8.65 0.77
C GLY A 176 10.81 -7.18 0.44
N LEU A 177 10.31 -6.89 -0.76
CA LEU A 177 10.00 -5.53 -1.20
C LEU A 177 8.99 -4.83 -0.28
N SER A 178 7.88 -5.51 0.01
CA SER A 178 6.84 -4.98 0.90
C SER A 178 7.23 -5.03 2.37
N THR A 179 8.14 -5.93 2.77
CA THR A 179 8.78 -5.87 4.09
C THR A 179 9.53 -4.56 4.27
N VAL A 180 10.35 -4.15 3.30
CA VAL A 180 11.05 -2.86 3.34
C VAL A 180 10.06 -1.70 3.37
N SER A 181 8.96 -1.78 2.60
CA SER A 181 7.93 -0.73 2.63
C SER A 181 7.21 -0.60 3.99
N SER A 182 6.85 -1.73 4.60
CA SER A 182 6.30 -1.75 5.96
C SER A 182 7.32 -1.25 6.98
N LEU A 183 8.60 -1.65 6.87
CA LEU A 183 9.67 -1.19 7.75
C LEU A 183 9.85 0.33 7.69
N ILE A 184 9.95 0.92 6.50
CA ILE A 184 10.03 2.38 6.32
C ILE A 184 8.83 3.09 6.94
N SER A 185 7.63 2.54 6.75
CA SER A 185 6.40 3.08 7.34
C SER A 185 6.43 3.02 8.87
N ARG A 186 7.01 1.97 9.44
CA ARG A 186 7.08 1.73 10.87
C ARG A 186 8.17 2.53 11.58
N THR A 187 9.31 2.73 10.93
CA THR A 187 10.46 3.48 11.48
C THR A 187 10.38 4.97 11.16
N LEU A 188 9.54 5.34 10.19
CA LEU A 188 9.45 6.70 9.64
C LEU A 188 10.82 7.19 9.13
N SER A 189 11.65 6.23 8.68
CA SER A 189 12.96 6.44 8.07
C SER A 189 12.93 5.90 6.66
N TRP A 190 13.43 6.68 5.70
CA TRP A 190 13.54 6.27 4.29
C TRP A 190 14.60 5.18 4.05
N ASP A 191 15.61 5.10 4.93
CA ASP A 191 16.72 4.13 4.87
C ASP A 191 16.99 3.57 6.28
N PRO A 192 16.08 2.74 6.82
CA PRO A 192 16.24 2.15 8.14
C PRO A 192 17.38 1.12 8.14
N ASP A 193 18.22 1.16 9.17
CA ASP A 193 19.26 0.14 9.38
C ASP A 193 18.60 -1.23 9.67
N PRO A 194 18.83 -2.25 8.84
CA PRO A 194 18.26 -3.58 9.06
C PRO A 194 18.70 -4.24 10.36
N ASP A 195 19.93 -3.98 10.84
CA ASP A 195 20.44 -4.61 12.05
C ASP A 195 19.75 -4.07 13.30
N GLU A 196 19.49 -2.76 13.35
CA GLU A 196 18.71 -2.12 14.43
C GLU A 196 17.26 -2.61 14.48
N HIS A 197 16.74 -3.15 13.38
CA HIS A 197 15.35 -3.56 13.22
C HIS A 197 15.17 -5.03 12.85
N TYR A 198 16.20 -5.85 13.06
CA TYR A 198 16.23 -7.23 12.58
C TYR A 198 15.05 -8.10 13.06
N PRO A 199 14.65 -8.08 14.36
CA PRO A 199 13.49 -8.84 14.82
C PRO A 199 12.17 -8.40 14.15
N LEU A 200 12.04 -7.11 13.84
CA LEU A 200 10.87 -6.56 13.15
C LEU A 200 10.82 -7.02 11.69
N ILE A 201 11.97 -7.02 11.01
CA ILE A 201 12.11 -7.57 9.64
C ILE A 201 11.70 -9.05 9.62
N GLN A 202 12.21 -9.85 10.56
CA GLN A 202 11.83 -11.26 10.66
C GLN A 202 10.32 -11.43 10.90
N GLY A 203 9.72 -10.58 11.73
CA GLY A 203 8.26 -10.55 11.95
C GLY A 203 7.46 -10.25 10.69
N TYR A 204 7.90 -9.27 9.90
CA TYR A 204 7.27 -8.94 8.61
C TYR A 204 7.39 -10.07 7.60
N LEU A 205 8.59 -10.63 7.42
CA LEU A 205 8.82 -11.73 6.48
C LEU A 205 8.02 -12.97 6.86
N ARG A 206 8.02 -13.33 8.15
CA ARG A 206 7.22 -14.44 8.68
C ARG A 206 5.73 -14.25 8.41
N SER A 207 5.19 -13.09 8.77
CA SER A 207 3.76 -12.81 8.61
C SER A 207 3.36 -12.74 7.14
N ALA A 208 4.17 -12.13 6.26
CA ALA A 208 3.97 -12.11 4.82
C ALA A 208 3.93 -13.54 4.22
N ALA A 209 4.88 -14.40 4.61
CA ALA A 209 4.95 -15.77 4.11
C ALA A 209 3.79 -16.65 4.64
N MET A 210 3.35 -16.44 5.89
CA MET A 210 2.13 -17.07 6.41
C MET A 210 0.89 -16.67 5.61
N VAL A 211 0.73 -15.37 5.31
CA VAL A 211 -0.41 -14.90 4.50
C VAL A 211 -0.34 -15.47 3.09
N TYR A 212 0.85 -15.52 2.48
CA TYR A 212 1.05 -16.13 1.16
C TYR A 212 0.62 -17.60 1.13
N GLU A 213 1.08 -18.42 2.07
CA GLU A 213 0.72 -19.85 2.12
C GLU A 213 -0.79 -20.06 2.36
N LYS A 214 -1.39 -19.26 3.25
CA LYS A 214 -2.82 -19.31 3.54
C LYS A 214 -3.67 -18.86 2.35
N ALA A 215 -3.30 -17.75 1.71
CA ALA A 215 -3.96 -17.26 0.50
C ALA A 215 -3.87 -18.29 -0.63
N ARG A 216 -2.69 -18.91 -0.82
CA ARG A 216 -2.52 -19.98 -1.81
C ARG A 216 -3.46 -21.16 -1.53
N ALA A 217 -3.57 -21.59 -0.27
CA ALA A 217 -4.50 -22.66 0.12
C ALA A 217 -5.96 -22.31 -0.16
N LEU A 218 -6.38 -21.08 0.16
CA LEU A 218 -7.73 -20.58 -0.13
C LEU A 218 -8.01 -20.58 -1.64
N ILE A 219 -7.09 -20.03 -2.45
CA ILE A 219 -7.25 -19.97 -3.90
C ILE A 219 -7.37 -21.38 -4.50
N LEU A 220 -6.52 -22.32 -4.10
CA LEU A 220 -6.57 -23.71 -4.59
C LEU A 220 -7.86 -24.44 -4.19
N LYS A 221 -8.42 -24.13 -3.02
CA LYS A 221 -9.60 -24.80 -2.48
C LYS A 221 -10.91 -24.26 -3.06
N TYR A 222 -11.01 -22.95 -3.23
CA TYR A 222 -12.24 -22.26 -3.64
C TYR A 222 -12.19 -21.73 -5.09
N ASN A 223 -11.08 -21.93 -5.80
CA ASN A 223 -10.91 -21.59 -7.22
C ASN A 223 -11.60 -20.26 -7.64
N PRO A 224 -11.27 -19.13 -6.99
CA PRO A 224 -11.89 -17.85 -7.30
C PRO A 224 -11.45 -17.35 -8.67
N GLN A 225 -12.36 -16.75 -9.44
CA GLN A 225 -11.99 -16.07 -10.68
C GLN A 225 -11.19 -14.79 -10.41
N LYS A 226 -11.47 -14.12 -9.28
CA LYS A 226 -10.85 -12.86 -8.90
C LYS A 226 -10.57 -12.76 -7.41
N ILE A 227 -9.42 -12.20 -7.06
CA ILE A 227 -9.06 -11.79 -5.69
C ILE A 227 -9.15 -10.27 -5.55
N ILE A 228 -9.67 -9.78 -4.43
CA ILE A 228 -9.61 -8.34 -4.10
C ILE A 228 -8.98 -8.17 -2.72
N ALA A 229 -7.94 -7.34 -2.62
CA ALA A 229 -7.23 -7.06 -1.37
C ALA A 229 -6.74 -5.61 -1.29
N PHE A 230 -6.36 -5.18 -0.09
CA PHE A 230 -6.01 -3.79 0.21
C PHE A 230 -4.62 -3.40 -0.30
N SER A 231 -4.50 -2.31 -1.07
CA SER A 231 -3.27 -1.53 -1.36
C SER A 231 -2.11 -2.30 -2.03
N GLY A 232 -1.62 -3.39 -1.42
CA GLY A 232 -0.54 -4.24 -1.91
C GLY A 232 0.86 -3.82 -1.48
N ARG A 233 0.97 -2.66 -0.82
CA ARG A 233 2.24 -2.12 -0.36
C ARG A 233 2.78 -2.80 0.91
N TYR A 234 1.90 -3.15 1.86
CA TYR A 234 2.28 -3.72 3.16
C TYR A 234 2.65 -5.20 3.10
N ALA A 235 3.61 -5.61 3.93
CA ALA A 235 4.20 -6.95 3.97
C ALA A 235 3.14 -8.07 3.98
N CYS A 236 2.18 -8.03 4.90
CA CYS A 236 1.14 -9.06 5.01
C CYS A 236 0.27 -9.14 3.75
N VAL A 237 -0.14 -8.01 3.19
CA VAL A 237 -1.07 -8.02 2.05
C VAL A 237 -0.36 -8.37 0.74
N LYS A 238 0.95 -8.09 0.64
CA LYS A 238 1.77 -8.55 -0.48
C LYS A 238 1.71 -10.06 -0.66
N GLY A 239 1.67 -10.82 0.43
CA GLY A 239 1.52 -12.28 0.39
C GLY A 239 0.27 -12.74 -0.36
N ILE A 240 -0.84 -12.00 -0.25
CA ILE A 240 -2.10 -12.29 -0.97
C ILE A 240 -1.89 -12.15 -2.48
N PHE A 241 -1.29 -11.03 -2.90
CA PHE A 241 -1.07 -10.74 -4.32
C PHE A 241 -0.03 -11.65 -4.97
N GLU A 242 1.06 -11.97 -4.27
CA GLU A 242 2.05 -12.93 -4.79
C GLU A 242 1.44 -14.33 -4.92
N ALA A 243 0.56 -14.76 -3.99
CA ALA A 243 -0.15 -16.03 -4.12
C ALA A 243 -1.09 -16.06 -5.33
N ALA A 244 -1.86 -14.99 -5.55
CA ALA A 244 -2.73 -14.85 -6.72
C ALA A 244 -1.91 -14.84 -8.02
N LYS A 245 -0.82 -14.08 -8.07
CA LYS A 245 0.10 -14.02 -9.21
C LYS A 245 0.70 -15.39 -9.54
N HIS A 246 1.20 -16.12 -8.55
CA HIS A 246 1.81 -17.44 -8.76
C HIS A 246 0.81 -18.50 -9.25
N LEU A 247 -0.47 -18.37 -8.86
CA LEU A 247 -1.52 -19.28 -9.30
C LEU A 247 -2.25 -18.79 -10.56
N GLY A 248 -1.84 -17.65 -11.14
CA GLY A 248 -2.45 -17.11 -12.35
C GLY A 248 -3.89 -16.63 -12.16
N VAL A 249 -4.27 -16.20 -10.95
CA VAL A 249 -5.61 -15.68 -10.65
C VAL A 249 -5.62 -14.16 -10.78
N GLU A 250 -6.63 -13.63 -11.46
CA GLU A 250 -6.84 -12.18 -11.59
C GLU A 250 -7.01 -11.55 -10.20
N PHE A 251 -6.44 -10.37 -9.99
CA PHE A 251 -6.64 -9.64 -8.74
C PHE A 251 -6.82 -8.15 -8.97
N GLN A 252 -7.50 -7.51 -8.02
CA GLN A 252 -7.65 -6.06 -7.93
C GLN A 252 -7.20 -5.55 -6.57
N TYR A 253 -6.64 -4.36 -6.58
CA TYR A 253 -6.35 -3.60 -5.38
C TYR A 253 -7.57 -2.77 -5.01
N TYR A 254 -7.76 -2.54 -3.72
CA TYR A 254 -8.57 -1.41 -3.29
C TYR A 254 -7.76 -0.48 -2.40
N ASP A 255 -8.06 0.80 -2.50
CA ASP A 255 -7.46 1.84 -1.66
C ASP A 255 -8.51 2.95 -1.41
N ARG A 256 -8.10 4.02 -0.74
CA ARG A 256 -8.93 5.20 -0.50
C ARG A 256 -9.11 6.02 -1.78
N GLY A 257 -10.31 6.57 -1.95
CA GLY A 257 -10.64 7.48 -3.05
C GLY A 257 -10.22 8.92 -2.76
N ALA A 258 -10.84 9.87 -3.48
CA ALA A 258 -10.55 11.30 -3.38
C ALA A 258 -10.80 11.88 -1.99
N THR A 259 -11.82 11.37 -1.28
CA THR A 259 -12.22 11.81 0.07
C THR A 259 -12.35 10.59 0.98
N TYR A 260 -12.48 10.80 2.29
CA TYR A 260 -12.73 9.69 3.23
C TYR A 260 -14.07 8.98 2.98
N GLU A 261 -14.97 9.59 2.19
CA GLU A 261 -16.28 9.06 1.78
C GLU A 261 -16.20 8.17 0.53
N ARG A 262 -15.00 8.00 -0.03
CA ARG A 262 -14.78 7.25 -1.26
C ARG A 262 -13.68 6.20 -1.10
N TYR A 263 -13.78 5.14 -1.89
CA TYR A 263 -12.73 4.14 -2.08
C TYR A 263 -12.48 3.91 -3.58
N GLU A 264 -11.35 3.33 -3.94
CA GLU A 264 -11.02 3.05 -5.33
C GLU A 264 -10.74 1.56 -5.52
N LEU A 265 -11.08 1.04 -6.71
CA LEU A 265 -10.70 -0.29 -7.16
C LEU A 265 -9.72 -0.14 -8.31
N CYS A 266 -8.50 -0.66 -8.15
CA CYS A 266 -7.42 -0.52 -9.12
C CYS A 266 -7.04 -1.86 -9.73
N GLN A 267 -6.80 -1.87 -11.04
CA GLN A 267 -6.31 -3.06 -11.76
C GLN A 267 -4.80 -3.26 -11.59
N LYS A 268 -4.07 -2.15 -11.40
CA LYS A 268 -2.64 -2.13 -11.09
C LYS A 268 -2.43 -1.52 -9.71
N SER A 269 -1.19 -1.57 -9.22
CA SER A 269 -0.82 -0.96 -7.94
C SER A 269 -1.33 0.49 -7.87
N PRO A 270 -2.02 0.89 -6.79
CA PRO A 270 -2.46 2.28 -6.61
C PRO A 270 -1.27 3.24 -6.41
N TYR A 271 -0.04 2.72 -6.34
CA TYR A 271 1.19 3.50 -6.24
C TYR A 271 2.04 3.49 -7.52
N ASP A 272 1.52 2.98 -8.63
CA ASP A 272 2.15 3.10 -9.95
C ASP A 272 1.77 4.45 -10.57
N TYR A 273 2.73 5.37 -10.69
CA TYR A 273 2.45 6.69 -11.27
C TYR A 273 2.05 6.63 -12.74
N ALA A 274 2.54 5.65 -13.52
CA ALA A 274 2.10 5.48 -14.89
C ALA A 274 0.62 5.09 -14.94
N TYR A 275 0.20 4.19 -14.06
CA TYR A 275 -1.21 3.84 -13.92
C TYR A 275 -2.06 5.02 -13.40
N MET A 276 -1.57 5.79 -12.42
CA MET A 276 -2.31 6.97 -11.93
C MET A 276 -2.53 8.00 -13.03
N ARG A 277 -1.53 8.27 -13.86
CA ARG A 277 -1.64 9.19 -15.00
C ARG A 277 -2.67 8.70 -16.02
N GLU A 278 -2.66 7.40 -16.30
CA GLU A 278 -3.67 6.76 -17.15
C GLU A 278 -5.08 6.96 -16.57
N GLN A 279 -5.28 6.67 -15.29
CA GLN A 279 -6.58 6.86 -14.63
C GLN A 279 -7.00 8.33 -14.62
N LEU A 280 -6.10 9.26 -14.28
CA LEU A 280 -6.37 10.69 -14.30
C LEU A 280 -6.91 11.15 -15.66
N GLN A 281 -6.30 10.71 -16.76
CA GLN A 281 -6.77 11.02 -18.12
C GLN A 281 -8.16 10.43 -18.39
N ILE A 282 -8.40 9.18 -18.00
CA ILE A 282 -9.71 8.52 -18.14
C ILE A 282 -10.79 9.31 -17.39
N TYR A 283 -10.54 9.68 -16.13
CA TYR A 283 -11.48 10.47 -15.33
C TYR A 283 -11.77 11.82 -15.96
N TRP A 284 -10.77 12.49 -16.52
CA TRP A 284 -10.93 13.78 -17.19
C TRP A 284 -11.76 13.67 -18.48
N GLN A 285 -11.53 12.61 -19.27
CA GLN A 285 -12.25 12.36 -20.52
C GLN A 285 -13.71 11.97 -20.28
N GLN A 286 -14.00 11.24 -19.20
CA GLN A 286 -15.35 10.81 -18.81
C GLN A 286 -16.10 11.83 -17.95
N ALA A 287 -15.47 12.95 -17.62
CA ALA A 287 -16.04 13.97 -16.75
C ALA A 287 -17.23 14.69 -17.40
N GLY A 288 -18.15 15.17 -16.56
CA GLY A 288 -19.29 15.98 -16.98
C GLY A 288 -18.89 17.40 -17.41
N MET A 289 -19.91 18.21 -17.74
CA MET A 289 -19.70 19.62 -18.10
C MET A 289 -19.13 20.46 -16.94
N ASP A 290 -19.25 19.99 -15.70
CA ASP A 290 -18.74 20.60 -14.46
C ASP A 290 -17.24 20.38 -14.22
N ARG A 291 -16.54 19.67 -15.11
CA ARG A 291 -15.16 19.21 -14.87
C ARG A 291 -14.15 20.34 -14.64
N GLU A 292 -14.27 21.45 -15.37
CA GLU A 292 -13.36 22.59 -15.26
C GLU A 292 -13.63 23.35 -13.97
N GLU A 293 -14.89 23.62 -13.65
CA GLU A 293 -15.32 24.22 -12.37
C GLU A 293 -14.76 23.41 -11.19
N LEU A 294 -14.95 22.09 -11.21
CA LEU A 294 -14.41 21.21 -10.18
C LEU A 294 -12.88 21.21 -10.16
N GLY A 295 -12.23 21.20 -11.32
CA GLY A 295 -10.79 21.31 -11.46
C GLY A 295 -10.24 22.57 -10.77
N HIS A 296 -10.85 23.73 -11.04
CA HIS A 296 -10.50 25.00 -10.37
C HIS A 296 -10.77 24.95 -8.87
N SER A 297 -11.92 24.40 -8.47
CA SER A 297 -12.34 24.34 -7.06
C SER A 297 -11.33 23.60 -6.18
N TYR A 298 -10.66 22.57 -6.71
CA TYR A 298 -9.62 21.84 -5.99
C TYR A 298 -8.51 22.79 -5.51
N TYR A 299 -7.93 23.57 -6.43
CA TYR A 299 -6.82 24.45 -6.12
C TYR A 299 -7.24 25.62 -5.21
N GLN A 300 -8.45 26.16 -5.42
CA GLN A 300 -9.01 27.22 -4.57
C GLN A 300 -9.19 26.75 -3.13
N ARG A 301 -9.80 25.57 -2.94
CA ARG A 301 -10.00 24.95 -1.62
C ARG A 301 -8.69 24.58 -0.93
N LYS A 302 -7.72 24.06 -1.70
CA LYS A 302 -6.35 23.81 -1.21
C LYS A 302 -5.69 25.09 -0.66
N ARG A 303 -5.78 26.21 -1.39
CA ARG A 303 -5.26 27.51 -0.95
C ARG A 303 -5.95 28.05 0.30
N GLN A 304 -7.24 27.77 0.48
CA GLN A 304 -8.00 28.07 1.70
C GLN A 304 -7.65 27.15 2.88
N GLY A 305 -6.75 26.20 2.69
CA GLY A 305 -6.27 25.29 3.73
C GLY A 305 -7.18 24.09 3.96
N GLU A 306 -8.04 23.72 3.01
CA GLU A 306 -8.88 22.55 3.14
C GLU A 306 -8.08 21.23 3.01
N GLY A 307 -8.36 20.29 3.90
CA GLY A 307 -7.83 18.93 3.88
C GLY A 307 -8.55 18.04 2.87
N ILE A 308 -8.26 18.22 1.58
CA ILE A 308 -8.83 17.37 0.52
C ILE A 308 -8.09 16.03 0.49
N GLY A 309 -8.82 14.94 0.73
CA GLY A 309 -8.28 13.58 0.75
C GLY A 309 -7.35 13.30 1.93
N TRP A 310 -6.76 14.30 2.59
CA TRP A 310 -5.89 14.13 3.74
C TRP A 310 -6.00 15.32 4.71
N THR A 311 -5.18 15.34 5.76
CA THR A 311 -5.09 16.50 6.66
C THR A 311 -4.46 17.70 5.96
N SER A 312 -4.92 18.89 6.35
CA SER A 312 -4.29 20.14 5.92
C SER A 312 -2.99 20.38 6.70
N PHE A 313 -1.97 20.89 6.01
CA PHE A 313 -0.67 21.22 6.58
C PHE A 313 -0.42 22.73 6.70
N THR A 314 -1.41 23.55 6.33
CA THR A 314 -1.31 25.02 6.37
C THR A 314 -2.02 25.64 7.57
N SER A 315 -2.82 24.88 8.32
CA SER A 315 -3.61 25.39 9.45
C SER A 315 -2.80 26.00 10.60
N GLU A 316 -1.53 25.61 10.75
CA GLU A 316 -0.63 26.16 11.76
C GLU A 316 0.22 27.34 11.26
N GLN A 317 0.10 27.73 9.98
CA GLN A 317 0.90 28.78 9.35
C GLN A 317 0.27 30.16 9.58
N GLN A 318 1.10 31.20 9.56
CA GLN A 318 0.67 32.58 9.67
C GLN A 318 0.51 33.15 8.26
N GLN A 319 -0.73 33.50 7.89
CA GLN A 319 -1.06 34.00 6.57
C GLN A 319 -0.16 35.16 6.14
N GLY A 320 0.38 35.09 4.93
CA GLY A 320 1.25 36.12 4.35
C GLY A 320 2.68 36.14 4.88
N LEU A 321 3.03 35.33 5.89
CA LEU A 321 4.39 35.30 6.44
C LEU A 321 5.36 34.64 5.46
N VAL A 322 6.32 35.42 4.97
CA VAL A 322 7.44 34.98 4.13
C VAL A 322 8.76 35.50 4.70
N PRO A 323 9.92 34.90 4.35
CA PRO A 323 11.21 35.46 4.70
C PRO A 323 11.44 36.85 4.12
N GLU A 324 12.34 37.62 4.72
CA GLU A 324 12.81 38.87 4.14
C GLU A 324 13.52 38.61 2.82
N ARG A 325 13.24 39.44 1.80
CA ARG A 325 13.88 39.33 0.49
C ARG A 325 15.33 39.80 0.59
N THR A 326 16.27 38.90 0.32
CA THR A 326 17.70 39.19 0.33
C THR A 326 18.12 39.81 -1.00
N GLY A 327 18.19 41.15 -1.08
CA GLY A 327 18.63 41.88 -2.27
C GLY A 327 17.76 41.65 -3.52
N ASN A 328 18.29 42.00 -4.69
CA ASN A 328 17.66 41.79 -6.00
C ASN A 328 18.03 40.43 -6.61
N HIS A 329 18.14 39.39 -5.78
CA HIS A 329 18.36 38.03 -6.29
C HIS A 329 17.06 37.43 -6.80
N ARG A 330 17.18 36.56 -7.78
CA ARG A 330 16.12 35.64 -8.18
C ARG A 330 15.81 34.66 -7.05
N GLN A 331 14.54 34.54 -6.69
CA GLN A 331 14.05 33.69 -5.61
C GLN A 331 13.61 32.32 -6.14
N ILE A 332 14.39 31.31 -5.82
CA ILE A 332 14.12 29.90 -6.15
C ILE A 332 13.58 29.24 -4.88
N VAL A 333 12.33 28.76 -4.92
CA VAL A 333 11.75 28.07 -3.77
C VAL A 333 11.62 26.58 -4.06
N TYR A 334 12.29 25.78 -3.25
CA TYR A 334 12.19 24.34 -3.26
C TYR A 334 11.21 23.85 -2.19
N TYR A 335 10.16 23.11 -2.59
CA TYR A 335 9.29 22.42 -1.63
C TYR A 335 9.63 20.94 -1.56
N SER A 336 10.02 20.49 -0.38
CA SER A 336 10.29 19.07 -0.17
C SER A 336 9.00 18.24 -0.16
N SER A 337 9.06 17.01 -0.66
CA SER A 337 8.04 15.98 -0.45
C SER A 337 8.34 15.15 0.81
N SER A 338 7.38 14.35 1.28
CA SER A 338 7.51 13.45 2.44
C SER A 338 7.82 12.00 2.04
N ASP A 339 8.63 11.80 0.99
CA ASP A 339 8.81 10.62 0.10
C ASP A 339 8.93 9.20 0.67
N ASP A 340 8.89 9.01 2.00
CA ASP A 340 9.15 7.71 2.63
C ASP A 340 8.22 6.61 2.12
N GLU A 341 6.98 6.99 1.81
CA GLU A 341 5.95 6.10 1.27
C GLU A 341 6.28 5.53 -0.11
N TRP A 342 7.12 6.22 -0.87
CA TRP A 342 7.48 5.90 -2.25
C TRP A 342 8.86 5.26 -2.38
N ALA A 343 9.72 5.41 -1.36
CA ALA A 343 11.10 4.91 -1.32
C ALA A 343 11.22 3.38 -1.47
N ALA A 344 10.15 2.63 -1.21
CA ALA A 344 10.10 1.17 -1.34
C ALA A 344 9.19 0.65 -2.46
N LEU A 345 8.78 1.51 -3.39
CA LEU A 345 7.87 1.11 -4.48
C LEU A 345 8.57 0.58 -5.73
N GLY A 346 9.91 0.49 -5.72
CA GLY A 346 10.67 -0.06 -6.85
C GLY A 346 10.42 0.71 -8.14
N ASP A 347 10.18 -0.01 -9.24
CA ASP A 347 10.06 0.55 -10.59
C ASP A 347 8.78 1.37 -10.85
N PHE A 348 7.89 1.48 -9.86
CA PHE A 348 6.63 2.25 -9.97
C PHE A 348 6.84 3.77 -9.99
N VAL A 349 8.01 4.24 -9.57
CA VAL A 349 8.39 5.66 -9.55
C VAL A 349 9.66 5.83 -10.36
N LYS A 350 9.65 6.78 -11.31
CA LYS A 350 10.83 7.09 -12.09
C LYS A 350 11.70 8.13 -11.39
N HIS A 351 13.01 7.99 -11.57
CA HIS A 351 14.02 8.91 -11.07
C HIS A 351 14.83 9.44 -12.26
N PRO A 352 14.27 10.40 -13.05
CA PRO A 352 14.81 10.74 -14.36
C PRO A 352 16.18 11.45 -14.30
N ILE A 353 16.42 12.21 -13.23
CA ILE A 353 17.62 13.05 -13.10
C ILE A 353 18.43 12.62 -11.88
N PHE A 354 17.81 12.67 -10.70
CA PHE A 354 18.46 12.35 -9.41
C PHE A 354 17.88 11.07 -8.84
N LYS A 355 18.68 10.27 -8.13
CA LYS A 355 18.20 9.01 -7.54
C LYS A 355 17.14 9.23 -6.46
N ASN A 356 17.15 10.39 -5.82
CA ASN A 356 16.18 10.79 -4.80
C ASN A 356 16.21 12.32 -4.57
N GLN A 357 15.25 12.80 -3.78
CA GLN A 357 15.14 14.20 -3.35
C GLN A 357 16.40 14.71 -2.63
N ARG A 358 17.08 13.88 -1.82
CA ARG A 358 18.28 14.32 -1.09
C ARG A 358 19.43 14.64 -2.04
N GLU A 359 19.62 13.85 -3.10
CA GLU A 359 20.59 14.14 -4.16
C GLU A 359 20.22 15.42 -4.93
N ALA A 360 18.94 15.59 -5.29
CA ALA A 360 18.46 16.81 -5.97
C ALA A 360 18.75 18.07 -5.15
N VAL A 361 18.48 18.05 -3.84
CA VAL A 361 18.76 19.19 -2.96
C VAL A 361 20.26 19.46 -2.85
N LYS A 362 21.11 18.43 -2.71
CA LYS A 362 22.57 18.62 -2.68
C LYS A 362 23.11 19.25 -3.96
N SER A 363 22.57 18.83 -5.11
CA SER A 363 22.89 19.40 -6.43
C SER A 363 22.51 20.89 -6.49
N LEU A 364 21.29 21.26 -6.08
CA LEU A 364 20.84 22.65 -6.02
C LEU A 364 21.68 23.52 -5.08
N LEU A 365 22.05 22.99 -3.90
CA LEU A 365 22.92 23.68 -2.93
C LEU A 365 24.30 23.98 -3.53
N THR A 366 24.88 23.02 -4.24
CA THR A 366 26.19 23.16 -4.90
C THR A 366 26.12 24.16 -6.05
N TRP A 367 25.01 24.16 -6.80
CA TRP A 367 24.81 25.07 -7.91
C TRP A 367 24.64 26.52 -7.43
N VAL A 368 23.82 26.77 -6.40
CA VAL A 368 23.54 28.13 -5.89
C VAL A 368 24.71 28.74 -5.11
N SER A 369 25.57 27.92 -4.50
CA SER A 369 26.73 28.41 -3.74
C SER A 369 27.76 29.16 -4.59
N ASN A 370 27.77 28.89 -5.90
CA ASN A 370 28.68 29.51 -6.87
C ASN A 370 28.08 30.73 -7.58
N ARG A 371 26.93 31.21 -7.11
CA ARG A 371 26.16 32.29 -7.74
C ARG A 371 26.00 33.50 -6.83
N MET A 372 25.69 34.64 -7.44
CA MET A 372 25.46 35.91 -6.74
C MET A 372 24.14 36.56 -7.18
N ASP A 373 23.41 35.93 -8.07
CA ASP A 373 22.20 36.42 -8.75
C ASP A 373 20.95 35.62 -8.34
N CYS A 374 21.10 34.49 -7.66
CA CYS A 374 19.99 33.67 -7.19
C CYS A 374 20.10 33.31 -5.71
N TYR A 375 18.95 33.03 -5.11
CA TYR A 375 18.79 32.65 -3.71
C TYR A 375 17.85 31.46 -3.62
N LEU A 376 18.27 30.41 -2.91
CA LEU A 376 17.53 29.16 -2.76
C LEU A 376 16.86 29.10 -1.38
N THR A 377 15.54 29.07 -1.36
CA THR A 377 14.75 28.85 -0.14
C THR A 377 14.18 27.44 -0.14
N ILE A 378 14.56 26.62 0.82
CA ILE A 378 14.12 25.22 0.99
C ILE A 378 13.00 25.19 2.03
N ARG A 379 11.75 24.97 1.61
CA ARG A 379 10.61 24.73 2.49
C ARG A 379 10.49 23.24 2.81
N VAL A 380 10.92 22.89 4.02
CA VAL A 380 10.87 21.51 4.53
C VAL A 380 9.42 21.16 4.89
N HIS A 381 8.92 20.04 4.37
CA HIS A 381 7.53 19.60 4.51
C HIS A 381 7.12 19.46 5.98
N PRO A 382 5.96 19.98 6.43
CA PRO A 382 5.54 19.94 7.84
C PRO A 382 5.47 18.53 8.46
N HIS A 383 5.16 17.51 7.66
CA HIS A 383 5.17 16.11 8.10
C HIS A 383 6.57 15.62 8.56
N LEU A 384 7.66 16.27 8.12
CA LEU A 384 9.01 15.94 8.57
C LEU A 384 9.23 16.15 10.07
N LYS A 385 8.37 16.91 10.78
CA LYS A 385 8.35 16.96 12.26
C LYS A 385 8.26 15.58 12.89
N LYS A 386 7.61 14.64 12.20
CA LYS A 386 7.23 13.33 12.72
C LYS A 386 8.19 12.21 12.29
N LYS A 387 9.17 12.51 11.43
CA LYS A 387 10.09 11.52 10.87
C LYS A 387 11.25 11.19 11.80
N SER A 388 12.01 10.17 11.44
CA SER A 388 13.19 9.69 12.17
C SER A 388 14.13 10.85 12.54
N LEU A 389 14.85 10.71 13.65
CA LEU A 389 15.82 11.72 14.08
C LEU A 389 16.88 11.97 13.02
N GLU A 390 17.38 10.90 12.37
CA GLU A 390 18.32 10.97 11.25
C GLU A 390 17.77 11.82 10.10
N SER A 391 16.53 11.58 9.68
CA SER A 391 15.90 12.37 8.63
C SER A 391 15.70 13.83 9.00
N ARG A 392 15.28 14.12 10.25
CA ARG A 392 15.16 15.50 10.74
C ARG A 392 16.52 16.21 10.81
N ASN A 393 17.55 15.51 11.26
CA ASN A 393 18.90 16.06 11.38
C ASN A 393 19.50 16.35 10.00
N TRP A 394 19.23 15.51 8.99
CA TRP A 394 19.69 15.76 7.63
C TRP A 394 19.16 17.11 7.10
N TRP A 395 17.84 17.35 7.19
CA TRP A 395 17.25 18.63 6.75
C TRP A 395 17.75 19.84 7.55
N LYS A 396 17.95 19.69 8.87
CA LYS A 396 18.50 20.74 9.74
C LYS A 396 19.97 21.04 9.46
N SER A 397 20.72 20.07 8.97
CA SER A 397 22.15 20.22 8.67
C SER A 397 22.42 21.01 7.39
N LEU A 398 21.40 21.20 6.54
CA LEU A 398 21.54 21.90 5.28
C LEU A 398 21.85 23.39 5.54
N THR A 399 22.96 23.84 4.97
CA THR A 399 23.43 25.22 5.04
C THR A 399 24.20 25.53 3.76
N GLY A 400 24.31 26.81 3.41
CA GLY A 400 25.02 27.24 2.21
C GLY A 400 24.97 28.74 2.01
N LYS A 401 25.88 29.24 1.16
CA LYS A 401 25.81 30.61 0.68
C LYS A 401 24.58 30.77 -0.22
N ASN A 402 23.82 31.85 -0.02
CA ASN A 402 22.57 32.13 -0.73
C ASN A 402 21.49 31.05 -0.55
N VAL A 403 21.48 30.40 0.61
CA VAL A 403 20.52 29.36 0.96
C VAL A 403 19.82 29.73 2.26
N GLN A 404 18.51 29.55 2.29
CA GLN A 404 17.74 29.53 3.53
C GLN A 404 16.95 28.22 3.62
N VAL A 405 16.97 27.60 4.79
CA VAL A 405 16.16 26.42 5.08
C VAL A 405 15.06 26.81 6.04
N ILE A 406 13.81 26.64 5.61
CA ILE A 406 12.62 26.89 6.41
C ILE A 406 12.21 25.55 7.04
N PRO A 407 12.37 25.40 8.38
CA PRO A 407 12.14 24.12 9.06
C PRO A 407 10.65 23.74 9.07
N PRO A 408 10.33 22.45 9.30
CA PRO A 408 8.96 21.95 9.13
C PRO A 408 7.96 22.53 10.14
N ASP A 409 8.42 23.09 11.26
CA ASP A 409 7.66 23.80 12.29
C ASP A 409 7.56 25.31 12.12
N SER A 410 8.21 25.86 11.10
CA SER A 410 8.06 27.27 10.76
C SER A 410 6.62 27.65 10.42
N LYS A 411 6.24 28.85 10.90
CA LYS A 411 4.96 29.51 10.65
C LYS A 411 4.84 30.11 9.25
N VAL A 412 5.89 30.06 8.43
CA VAL A 412 5.85 30.56 7.04
C VAL A 412 4.67 29.97 6.29
N ASP A 413 3.91 30.85 5.63
CA ASP A 413 2.80 30.54 4.75
C ASP A 413 3.33 29.98 3.43
N SER A 414 2.91 28.76 3.11
CA SER A 414 3.40 28.03 1.95
C SER A 414 2.89 28.62 0.64
N TYR A 415 1.68 29.20 0.60
CA TYR A 415 1.17 29.85 -0.59
C TYR A 415 1.73 31.27 -0.73
N ALA A 416 1.89 32.01 0.36
CA ALA A 416 2.58 33.29 0.30
C ALA A 416 4.04 33.14 -0.16
N LEU A 417 4.74 32.10 0.32
CA LEU A 417 6.10 31.77 -0.12
C LEU A 417 6.14 31.39 -1.62
N MET A 418 5.10 30.74 -2.13
CA MET A 418 4.95 30.41 -3.55
C MET A 418 4.74 31.68 -4.37
N ASP A 419 3.87 32.59 -3.91
CA ASP A 419 3.65 33.89 -4.55
C ASP A 419 4.93 34.75 -4.55
N TRP A 420 5.74 34.63 -3.51
CA TRP A 420 7.04 35.31 -3.36
C TRP A 420 8.13 34.75 -4.29
N ALA A 421 8.02 33.49 -4.73
CA ALA A 421 9.00 32.84 -5.59
C ALA A 421 8.97 33.39 -7.03
N ASP A 422 10.15 33.47 -7.66
CA ASP A 422 10.26 33.68 -9.11
C ASP A 422 10.14 32.34 -9.86
N VAL A 423 10.58 31.24 -9.25
CA VAL A 423 10.40 29.87 -9.76
C VAL A 423 10.25 28.89 -8.60
N VAL A 424 9.32 27.94 -8.76
CA VAL A 424 9.09 26.85 -7.80
C VAL A 424 9.74 25.57 -8.30
N VAL A 425 10.41 24.85 -7.41
CA VAL A 425 11.07 23.58 -7.69
C VAL A 425 10.56 22.52 -6.73
N THR A 426 10.26 21.33 -7.25
CA THR A 426 9.83 20.19 -6.42
C THR A 426 10.46 18.89 -6.91
N TYR A 427 10.60 17.90 -6.03
CA TYR A 427 10.97 16.55 -6.46
C TYR A 427 9.76 15.73 -6.90
N GLY A 428 8.69 15.72 -6.11
CA GLY A 428 7.42 15.06 -6.45
C GLY A 428 6.21 15.61 -5.68
N SER A 429 6.37 16.76 -5.02
CA SER A 429 5.31 17.35 -4.19
C SER A 429 4.13 17.82 -5.05
N THR A 430 2.89 17.72 -4.53
CA THR A 430 1.72 18.34 -5.18
C THR A 430 1.83 19.86 -5.26
N THR A 431 2.68 20.48 -4.42
CA THR A 431 2.98 21.92 -4.51
C THR A 431 3.48 22.31 -5.90
N GLY A 432 4.09 21.40 -6.67
CA GLY A 432 4.55 21.68 -8.03
C GLY A 432 3.39 21.99 -9.00
N VAL A 433 2.35 21.15 -9.04
CA VAL A 433 1.16 21.41 -9.87
C VAL A 433 0.30 22.54 -9.30
N GLU A 434 0.29 22.73 -7.98
CA GLU A 434 -0.39 23.87 -7.35
C GLU A 434 0.27 25.21 -7.73
N ALA A 435 1.61 25.27 -7.76
CA ALA A 435 2.36 26.45 -8.21
C ALA A 435 2.07 26.79 -9.68
N ALA A 436 2.06 25.78 -10.55
CA ALA A 436 1.69 25.94 -11.95
C ALA A 436 0.29 26.53 -12.10
N TYR A 437 -0.70 25.98 -11.36
CA TYR A 437 -2.06 26.50 -11.38
C TYR A 437 -2.14 27.97 -10.94
N TRP A 438 -1.35 28.38 -9.96
CA TRP A 438 -1.30 29.78 -9.49
C TRP A 438 -0.40 30.70 -10.32
N GLY A 439 -0.01 30.27 -11.53
CA GLY A 439 0.71 31.11 -12.48
C GLY A 439 2.21 31.26 -12.17
N LYS A 440 2.80 30.30 -11.43
CA LYS A 440 4.24 30.26 -11.18
C LYS A 440 4.94 29.26 -12.11
N PRO A 441 6.08 29.62 -12.71
CA PRO A 441 6.96 28.64 -13.33
C PRO A 441 7.33 27.56 -12.31
N SER A 442 7.10 26.30 -12.68
CA SER A 442 7.23 25.16 -11.78
C SER A 442 8.06 24.07 -12.44
N VAL A 443 9.15 23.66 -11.79
CA VAL A 443 10.11 22.67 -12.28
C VAL A 443 10.03 21.40 -11.43
N LEU A 444 9.74 20.27 -12.08
CA LEU A 444 9.63 18.94 -11.46
C LEU A 444 10.92 18.14 -11.70
N LEU A 445 11.64 17.79 -10.62
CA LEU A 445 12.93 17.11 -10.69
C LEU A 445 12.84 15.57 -10.61
N GLY A 446 11.71 15.04 -10.15
CA GLY A 446 11.45 13.61 -10.00
C GLY A 446 10.25 13.17 -10.84
N ASP A 447 9.44 12.26 -10.31
CA ASP A 447 8.20 11.79 -10.95
C ASP A 447 6.98 12.05 -10.05
N SER A 448 5.81 12.17 -10.66
CA SER A 448 4.57 12.52 -9.98
C SER A 448 3.33 12.01 -10.73
N ALA A 449 2.18 12.03 -10.07
CA ALA A 449 0.90 11.71 -10.69
C ALA A 449 0.46 12.74 -11.75
N TYR A 450 1.09 13.93 -11.82
CA TYR A 450 0.77 14.99 -12.79
C TYR A 450 1.86 15.17 -13.86
N SER A 451 2.89 14.33 -13.87
CA SER A 451 3.92 14.31 -14.93
C SER A 451 3.27 14.13 -16.31
N GLY A 452 3.79 14.80 -17.34
CA GLY A 452 3.30 14.70 -18.71
C GLY A 452 1.96 15.42 -18.99
N LEU A 453 1.36 16.12 -18.03
CA LEU A 453 0.17 16.95 -18.28
C LEU A 453 0.49 18.24 -19.04
N GLY A 454 1.77 18.62 -19.12
CA GLY A 454 2.18 19.91 -19.69
C GLY A 454 1.93 21.10 -18.76
N CYS A 455 1.70 20.85 -17.47
CA CYS A 455 1.51 21.89 -16.46
C CYS A 455 2.80 22.30 -15.73
N VAL A 456 3.86 21.50 -15.81
CA VAL A 456 5.16 21.78 -15.18
C VAL A 456 6.29 21.55 -16.18
N TYR A 457 7.45 22.19 -15.95
CA TYR A 457 8.67 21.88 -16.67
C TYR A 457 9.27 20.58 -16.14
N GLU A 458 9.56 19.64 -17.05
CA GLU A 458 10.09 18.31 -16.75
C GLU A 458 11.47 18.14 -17.42
N PRO A 459 12.54 18.71 -16.82
CA PRO A 459 13.88 18.58 -17.37
C PRO A 459 14.34 17.12 -17.43
N ARG A 460 15.23 16.82 -18.38
CA ARG A 460 15.76 15.47 -18.63
C ARG A 460 17.20 15.29 -18.18
N SER A 461 17.85 16.36 -17.72
CA SER A 461 19.22 16.35 -17.24
C SER A 461 19.45 17.46 -16.22
N GLU A 462 20.49 17.34 -15.41
CA GLU A 462 20.90 18.42 -14.50
C GLU A 462 21.18 19.74 -15.24
N ALA A 463 21.75 19.67 -16.46
CA ALA A 463 22.02 20.86 -17.26
C ALA A 463 20.73 21.62 -17.63
N GLU A 464 19.69 20.89 -18.03
CA GLU A 464 18.37 21.49 -18.31
C GLU A 464 17.73 22.09 -17.05
N VAL A 465 17.91 21.47 -15.87
CA VAL A 465 17.47 22.06 -14.59
C VAL A 465 18.09 23.44 -14.42
N TYR A 466 19.41 23.54 -14.53
CA TYR A 466 20.10 24.82 -14.32
C TYR A 466 19.71 25.86 -15.37
N GLN A 467 19.58 25.49 -16.64
CA GLN A 467 19.12 26.40 -17.69
C GLN A 467 17.73 26.99 -17.38
N LEU A 468 16.80 26.18 -16.88
CA LEU A 468 15.47 26.65 -16.48
C LEU A 468 15.54 27.61 -15.28
N LEU A 469 16.40 27.34 -14.31
CA LEU A 469 16.56 28.17 -13.11
C LEU A 469 17.30 29.49 -13.40
N GLU A 470 18.16 29.52 -14.43
CA GLU A 470 18.86 30.72 -14.90
C GLU A 470 17.94 31.65 -15.69
N ASN A 471 16.98 31.11 -16.45
CA ASN A 471 16.12 31.89 -17.34
C ASN A 471 15.12 32.78 -16.59
N ASP A 472 15.45 34.06 -16.36
CA ASP A 472 14.63 35.06 -15.62
C ASP A 472 13.33 35.44 -16.32
N THR A 473 13.18 35.03 -17.58
CA THR A 473 11.96 35.21 -18.38
C THR A 473 11.13 33.94 -18.54
N ILE A 474 11.44 32.88 -17.78
CA ILE A 474 10.67 31.64 -17.81
C ILE A 474 9.19 31.91 -17.53
N ALA A 475 8.33 31.57 -18.49
CA ALA A 475 6.90 31.78 -18.39
C ALA A 475 6.24 30.66 -17.56
N PRO A 476 5.13 30.94 -16.86
CA PRO A 476 4.29 29.87 -16.36
C PRO A 476 3.65 29.10 -17.54
N LEU A 477 3.49 27.80 -17.35
CA LEU A 477 2.74 26.95 -18.29
C LEU A 477 1.22 27.14 -18.12
N PRO A 478 0.39 26.75 -19.11
CA PRO A 478 -1.05 26.99 -19.07
C PRO A 478 -1.74 26.44 -17.81
N GLN A 479 -2.57 27.26 -17.17
CA GLN A 479 -3.30 26.88 -15.95
C GLN A 479 -4.25 25.72 -16.21
N GLU A 480 -4.84 25.66 -17.40
CA GLU A 480 -5.84 24.67 -17.82
C GLU A 480 -5.25 23.25 -17.82
N ALA A 481 -3.94 23.11 -18.04
CA ALA A 481 -3.23 21.83 -18.00
C ALA A 481 -3.23 21.20 -16.58
N CYS A 482 -3.47 21.99 -15.54
CA CYS A 482 -3.59 21.51 -14.16
C CYS A 482 -4.97 20.89 -13.86
N LEU A 483 -6.02 21.30 -14.56
CA LEU A 483 -7.42 20.94 -14.22
C LEU A 483 -7.70 19.43 -14.20
N PRO A 484 -7.12 18.60 -15.09
CA PRO A 484 -7.26 17.15 -15.00
C PRO A 484 -6.83 16.57 -13.64
N PHE A 485 -5.73 17.07 -13.07
CA PHE A 485 -5.26 16.66 -11.75
C PHE A 485 -6.19 17.13 -10.63
N GLY A 486 -6.66 18.38 -10.70
CA GLY A 486 -7.61 18.92 -9.73
C GLY A 486 -8.94 18.15 -9.70
N TYR A 487 -9.50 17.88 -10.88
CA TYR A 487 -10.72 17.09 -11.02
C TYR A 487 -10.55 15.66 -10.48
N TYR A 488 -9.47 14.98 -10.89
CA TYR A 488 -9.16 13.63 -10.42
C TYR A 488 -9.02 13.58 -8.89
N SER A 489 -8.34 14.56 -8.30
CA SER A 489 -8.14 14.67 -6.85
C SER A 489 -9.43 14.86 -6.05
N LEU A 490 -10.51 15.33 -6.66
CA LEU A 490 -11.83 15.50 -6.04
C LEU A 490 -12.79 14.34 -6.31
N ARG A 491 -12.64 13.68 -7.46
CA ARG A 491 -13.67 12.77 -7.97
C ARG A 491 -13.27 11.31 -8.00
N LYS A 492 -11.98 10.97 -7.89
CA LYS A 492 -11.53 9.58 -7.94
C LYS A 492 -12.22 8.69 -6.90
N GLY A 493 -12.49 7.46 -7.30
CA GLY A 493 -13.14 6.44 -6.48
C GLY A 493 -14.67 6.46 -6.52
N ILE A 494 -15.24 5.56 -5.73
CA ILE A 494 -16.65 5.18 -5.60
C ILE A 494 -17.10 5.60 -4.20
N THR A 495 -18.28 6.23 -4.10
CA THR A 495 -18.88 6.58 -2.80
C THR A 495 -19.36 5.34 -2.06
N TYR A 496 -19.09 5.26 -0.76
CA TYR A 496 -19.59 4.17 0.08
C TYR A 496 -21.13 4.15 0.17
N LYS A 497 -21.72 2.96 0.22
CA LYS A 497 -23.16 2.74 0.45
C LYS A 497 -23.46 2.10 1.79
N TYR A 498 -22.57 1.23 2.28
CA TYR A 498 -22.76 0.40 3.47
C TYR A 498 -21.77 0.75 4.59
N TYR A 499 -20.56 1.17 4.23
CA TYR A 499 -19.61 1.76 5.18
C TYR A 499 -19.87 3.26 5.35
N ASN A 500 -20.02 3.72 6.59
CA ASN A 500 -20.21 5.13 6.93
C ASN A 500 -18.93 5.68 7.59
N PRO A 501 -18.06 6.36 6.82
CA PRO A 501 -16.83 6.92 7.36
C PRO A 501 -17.12 8.23 8.12
N HIS A 502 -16.57 8.35 9.33
CA HIS A 502 -16.63 9.58 10.14
C HIS A 502 -15.36 10.42 10.00
N SER A 503 -14.26 9.79 9.58
CA SER A 503 -12.96 10.42 9.33
C SER A 503 -12.07 9.52 8.49
N LEU A 504 -10.83 9.96 8.23
CA LEU A 504 -9.80 9.16 7.54
C LEU A 504 -9.51 7.80 8.19
N PHE A 505 -9.80 7.63 9.48
CA PHE A 505 -9.40 6.45 10.28
C PHE A 505 -10.55 5.88 11.14
N SER A 506 -11.78 6.35 10.96
CA SER A 506 -12.92 5.84 11.73
C SER A 506 -14.22 5.86 10.93
N GLY A 507 -15.11 4.95 11.28
CA GLY A 507 -16.45 4.84 10.74
C GLY A 507 -17.15 3.60 11.28
N ASP A 508 -18.41 3.45 10.91
CA ASP A 508 -19.25 2.29 11.21
C ASP A 508 -19.62 1.55 9.93
N PHE A 509 -19.88 0.26 10.04
CA PHE A 509 -20.31 -0.58 8.93
C PHE A 509 -21.72 -1.07 9.23
N LEU A 510 -22.71 -0.50 8.55
CA LEU A 510 -24.13 -0.74 8.80
C LEU A 510 -24.49 -0.62 10.29
N GLY A 511 -24.03 0.45 10.94
CA GLY A 511 -24.29 0.74 12.36
C GLY A 511 -23.38 0.00 13.34
N GLU A 512 -22.57 -0.96 12.91
CA GLU A 512 -21.57 -1.61 13.77
C GLU A 512 -20.25 -0.81 13.77
N PRO A 513 -19.81 -0.25 14.91
CA PRO A 513 -18.59 0.56 14.96
C PRO A 513 -17.33 -0.26 14.67
N LEU A 514 -16.59 0.12 13.64
CA LEU A 514 -15.31 -0.52 13.32
C LEU A 514 -14.12 0.20 13.98
N SER A 515 -14.29 1.44 14.43
CA SER A 515 -13.26 2.18 15.16
C SER A 515 -13.03 1.64 16.59
N PRO A 516 -11.80 1.71 17.12
CA PRO A 516 -11.54 1.47 18.54
C PRO A 516 -12.31 2.48 19.41
N ALA A 517 -12.91 2.04 20.51
CA ALA A 517 -13.90 2.80 21.28
C ALA A 517 -13.38 4.05 22.04
N THR A 518 -12.10 4.43 21.95
CA THR A 518 -11.59 5.58 22.71
C THR A 518 -10.91 6.62 21.82
N THR A 519 -11.24 7.90 22.08
CA THR A 519 -10.66 9.11 21.49
C THR A 519 -9.13 9.17 21.64
N LEU A 520 -8.58 8.52 22.69
CA LEU A 520 -7.14 8.37 22.90
C LEU A 520 -6.49 7.35 21.93
N TYR A 521 -7.24 6.33 21.50
CA TYR A 521 -6.80 5.37 20.48
C TYR A 521 -6.64 6.04 19.12
N ARG A 522 -7.47 7.06 18.80
CA ARG A 522 -7.26 7.92 17.63
C ARG A 522 -5.90 8.59 17.72
N SER A 523 -5.55 9.19 18.86
CA SER A 523 -4.23 9.81 19.03
C SER A 523 -3.07 8.82 18.99
N ASN A 524 -3.22 7.57 19.41
CA ASN A 524 -2.15 6.55 19.38
C ASN A 524 -2.03 5.77 18.06
N LEU A 525 -3.11 5.61 17.30
CA LEU A 525 -3.10 5.09 15.93
C LEU A 525 -2.49 6.11 14.99
N ILE A 526 -2.93 7.37 15.13
CA ILE A 526 -2.31 8.55 14.52
C ILE A 526 -0.86 8.59 14.99
N LYS A 527 -0.53 8.57 16.29
CA LYS A 527 0.87 8.56 16.78
C LYS A 527 1.69 7.30 16.49
N SER A 528 1.15 6.17 16.05
CA SER A 528 1.95 4.97 15.68
C SER A 528 2.15 4.85 14.18
N ILE A 529 1.32 5.56 13.41
CA ILE A 529 1.50 5.89 12.01
C ILE A 529 2.28 7.23 11.88
N GLU A 530 2.33 8.05 12.94
CA GLU A 530 2.83 9.43 12.92
C GLU A 530 3.76 9.83 14.10
N THR A 531 4.27 8.91 14.93
CA THR A 531 5.38 9.23 15.88
C THR A 531 6.11 7.95 16.32
N PRO A 532 7.40 8.04 16.64
CA PRO A 532 8.14 6.91 17.19
C PRO A 532 7.63 6.56 18.58
N THR A 533 7.52 5.26 18.88
CA THR A 533 7.61 4.78 20.26
C THR A 533 8.97 5.18 20.81
N ALA A 534 8.99 6.00 21.85
CA ALA A 534 10.17 6.22 22.66
C ALA A 534 10.59 4.87 23.27
N GLY A 535 11.71 4.35 22.82
CA GLY A 535 12.59 3.50 23.60
C GLY A 535 13.68 4.38 24.18
#